data_AF-A0A7C4GCT1-F1
#
_entry.id   AF-A0A7C4GCT1-F1
#
_cell.length_a   1.000
_cell.length_b   1.000
_cell.length_c   1.000
_cell.angle_alpha   90.00
_cell.angle_beta   90.00
_cell.angle_gamma   90.00
#
_symmetry.space_group_name_H-M   'P 1'
#
loop_
_entity.id
_entity.type
_entity.pdbx_description
1 polymer ?
#
loop_
_entity_poly.entity_id
_entity_poly.type
_entity_poly.pdbx_seq_one_letter_code
_entity_poly.pdbx_strand_id
1 'polypeptide(L)'
;MPAGDTVVPPVSREELAALGWDECDVIIVSGDAFVDHPAFGTAVVARVLLDAGFRVGVIPQPRWDSLADVGRLGRPRLFFGVTAGNVDSLVANYSPTGQR
;
A
#
# COMPACT_ATOMS: atom_id res chain seq x y z
N MET A 1 22.27 1.45 -3.51
CA MET A 1 21.55 0.38 -2.80
C MET A 1 22.28 -0.93 -3.04
N PRO A 2 22.59 -1.74 -2.01
CA PRO A 2 23.22 -3.03 -2.24
C PRO A 2 22.26 -3.93 -3.02
N ALA A 3 22.74 -4.52 -4.11
CA ALA A 3 22.03 -5.51 -4.90
C ALA A 3 21.93 -6.81 -4.08
N GLY A 4 20.72 -7.27 -3.77
CA GLY A 4 20.54 -8.58 -3.14
C GLY A 4 19.18 -8.84 -2.53
N ASP A 5 18.63 -7.90 -1.77
CA ASP A 5 17.36 -8.10 -1.05
C ASP A 5 16.25 -7.24 -1.66
N THR A 6 15.23 -7.90 -2.23
CA THR A 6 14.07 -7.24 -2.81
C THR A 6 13.22 -6.62 -1.70
N VAL A 7 13.41 -5.33 -1.41
CA VAL A 7 12.64 -4.60 -0.37
C VAL A 7 11.15 -4.67 -0.68
N VAL A 8 10.37 -5.28 0.20
CA VAL A 8 8.90 -5.29 0.09
C VAL A 8 8.35 -4.01 0.72
N PRO A 9 7.35 -3.34 0.12
CA PRO A 9 6.75 -2.15 0.72
C PRO A 9 6.16 -2.45 2.11
N PRO A 10 6.51 -1.68 3.15
CA PRO A 10 5.94 -1.85 4.48
C PRO A 10 4.46 -1.46 4.48
N VAL A 11 3.67 -2.22 5.23
CA VAL A 11 2.24 -1.97 5.49
C VAL A 11 1.96 -1.57 6.94
N SER A 12 2.96 -1.67 7.82
CA SER A 12 2.91 -1.35 9.24
C SER A 12 4.09 -0.46 9.71
N ARG A 13 3.97 0.12 10.91
CA ARG A 13 5.05 0.94 11.50
C ARG A 13 6.23 0.07 11.96
N GLU A 14 5.93 -1.15 12.37
CA GLU A 14 6.92 -2.15 12.78
C GLU A 14 7.83 -2.52 11.59
N GLU A 15 7.25 -2.69 10.40
CA GLU A 15 8.01 -2.94 9.18
C GLU A 15 8.82 -1.72 8.74
N LEU A 16 8.30 -0.49 8.92
CA LEU A 16 9.09 0.73 8.72
C LEU A 16 10.32 0.76 9.62
N ALA A 17 10.13 0.44 10.91
CA ALA A 17 11.23 0.38 11.86
C ALA A 17 12.25 -0.72 11.50
N ALA A 18 11.78 -1.88 11.03
CA ALA A 18 12.66 -2.97 10.56
C ALA A 18 13.49 -2.57 9.33
N LEU A 19 12.96 -1.70 8.47
CA LEU A 19 13.68 -1.12 7.33
C LEU A 19 14.56 0.08 7.71
N GLY A 20 14.50 0.54 8.97
CA GLY A 20 15.22 1.73 9.43
C GLY A 20 14.69 3.03 8.81
N TRP A 21 13.39 3.07 8.46
CA TRP A 21 12.76 4.24 7.85
C TRP A 21 11.95 5.01 8.88
N ASP A 22 12.31 6.28 9.08
CA ASP A 22 11.54 7.20 9.94
C ASP A 22 10.23 7.65 9.27
N GLU A 23 10.22 7.73 7.94
CA GLU A 23 9.07 8.13 7.12
C GLU A 23 9.13 7.54 5.70
N CYS A 24 7.95 7.43 5.06
CA CYS A 24 7.82 7.12 3.64
C CYS A 24 7.92 8.38 2.78
N ASP A 25 8.50 8.26 1.59
CA ASP A 25 8.39 9.29 0.55
C ASP A 25 6.99 9.30 -0.06
N VAL A 26 6.50 8.10 -0.39
CA VAL A 26 5.19 7.88 -1.01
C VAL A 26 4.42 6.83 -0.22
N ILE A 27 3.14 7.08 0.04
CA ILE A 27 2.23 6.09 0.61
C ILE A 27 1.15 5.79 -0.40
N ILE A 28 0.97 4.52 -0.76
CA ILE A 28 -0.09 4.08 -1.66
C ILE A 28 -1.24 3.50 -0.85
N VAL A 29 -2.42 4.11 -0.94
CA VAL A 29 -3.65 3.60 -0.35
C VAL A 29 -4.42 2.81 -1.40
N SER A 30 -4.73 1.55 -1.09
CA SER A 30 -5.42 0.63 -1.99
C SER A 30 -6.75 0.17 -1.39
N GLY A 31 -7.83 0.22 -2.17
CA GLY A 31 -9.13 -0.38 -1.80
C GLY A 31 -9.15 -1.92 -1.85
N ASP A 32 -8.09 -2.54 -2.35
CA ASP A 32 -7.93 -3.99 -2.47
C ASP A 32 -6.76 -4.48 -1.61
N ALA A 33 -6.72 -5.78 -1.34
CA ALA A 33 -5.64 -6.42 -0.62
C ALA A 33 -4.30 -6.17 -1.32
N PHE A 34 -3.24 -6.02 -0.55
CA PHE A 34 -1.89 -5.89 -1.10
C PHE A 34 -1.25 -7.27 -1.21
N VAL A 35 -0.89 -7.64 -2.44
CA VAL A 35 -0.05 -8.79 -2.74
C VAL A 35 1.07 -8.30 -3.64
N ASP A 36 2.32 -8.57 -3.26
CA ASP A 36 3.49 -8.23 -4.07
C ASP A 36 3.61 -9.20 -5.26
N HIS A 37 2.75 -8.99 -6.26
CA HIS A 37 2.63 -9.81 -7.45
C HIS A 37 2.45 -8.90 -8.69
N PRO A 38 3.06 -9.21 -9.84
CA PRO A 38 2.99 -8.36 -11.04
C PRO A 38 1.58 -8.16 -11.61
N ALA A 39 0.62 -9.02 -11.26
CA ALA A 39 -0.79 -8.83 -11.61
C ALA A 39 -1.49 -7.73 -10.79
N PHE A 40 -0.85 -7.19 -9.75
CA PHE A 40 -1.39 -6.14 -8.90
C PHE A 40 -0.76 -4.80 -9.29
N GLY A 41 -1.58 -3.89 -9.82
CA GLY A 41 -1.08 -2.57 -10.27
C GLY A 41 -0.38 -1.80 -9.16
N THR A 42 -0.91 -1.86 -7.94
CA THR A 42 -0.30 -1.29 -6.73
C THR A 42 1.12 -1.82 -6.49
N ALA A 43 1.35 -3.13 -6.66
CA ALA A 43 2.66 -3.73 -6.48
C ALA A 43 3.65 -3.27 -7.55
N VAL A 44 3.22 -3.23 -8.81
CA VAL A 44 4.05 -2.73 -9.92
C VAL A 44 4.49 -1.28 -9.68
N VAL A 45 3.55 -0.40 -9.34
CA VAL A 45 3.87 1.01 -9.05
C VAL A 45 4.80 1.13 -7.85
N ALA A 46 4.54 0.39 -6.76
CA ALA A 46 5.40 0.42 -5.58
C ALA A 46 6.82 -0.05 -5.91
N ARG A 47 6.97 -1.14 -6.68
CA ARG A 47 8.27 -1.67 -7.11
C ARG A 47 9.05 -0.69 -7.99
N VAL A 48 8.39 -0.03 -8.95
CA VAL A 48 9.03 0.99 -9.80
C VAL A 48 9.54 2.16 -8.97
N LEU A 49 8.76 2.64 -8.01
CA LEU A 49 9.16 3.74 -7.13
C LEU A 49 10.29 3.34 -6.16
N LEU A 50 10.25 2.12 -5.62
CA LEU A 50 11.33 1.57 -4.79
C LEU A 50 12.64 1.46 -5.58
N ASP A 51 12.59 0.98 -6.82
CA ASP A 51 13.76 0.86 -7.72
C ASP A 51 14.33 2.23 -8.10
N ALA A 52 13.46 3.24 -8.23
CA ALA A 52 13.88 4.64 -8.39
C ALA A 52 14.49 5.26 -7.11
N GLY A 53 14.54 4.53 -6.00
CA GLY A 53 15.19 4.93 -4.76
C GLY A 53 14.28 5.63 -3.74
N PHE A 54 12.96 5.63 -3.96
CA PHE A 54 12.01 6.17 -2.99
C PHE A 54 11.64 5.15 -1.92
N ARG A 55 11.34 5.63 -0.71
CA ARG A 55 10.74 4.85 0.38
C ARG A 55 9.23 4.78 0.17
N VAL A 56 8.70 3.61 -0.14
CA VAL A 56 7.28 3.46 -0.50
C VAL A 56 6.59 2.55 0.49
N GLY A 57 5.52 3.03 1.13
CA GLY A 57 4.64 2.21 1.96
C GLY A 57 3.28 1.96 1.30
N VAL A 58 2.58 0.91 1.72
CA VAL A 58 1.25 0.57 1.19
C VAL A 58 0.24 0.39 2.32
N ILE A 59 -0.94 0.99 2.19
CA ILE A 59 -2.07 0.82 3.10
C ILE A 59 -3.20 0.11 2.33
N PRO A 60 -3.27 -1.22 2.38
CA PRO A 60 -4.39 -1.97 1.82
C PRO A 60 -5.62 -1.90 2.72
N GLN A 61 -6.78 -1.75 2.09
CA GLN A 61 -8.12 -1.83 2.70
C GLN A 61 -8.24 -1.09 4.04
N PRO A 62 -7.88 0.21 4.10
CA PRO A 62 -8.06 0.94 5.34
C PRO A 62 -9.56 1.03 5.67
N ARG A 63 -9.87 0.94 6.95
CA ARG A 63 -11.19 1.28 7.47
C ARG A 63 -11.55 2.72 7.08
N TRP A 64 -12.74 2.89 6.50
CA TRP A 64 -13.23 4.19 6.04
C TRP A 64 -13.77 5.04 7.19
N ASP A 65 -14.11 4.44 8.32
CA ASP A 65 -14.72 5.11 9.47
C ASP A 65 -13.69 5.70 10.45
N SER A 66 -12.39 5.53 10.18
CA SER A 66 -11.32 6.06 11.02
C SER A 66 -10.15 6.57 10.19
N LEU A 67 -9.75 7.82 10.46
CA LEU A 67 -8.54 8.41 9.88
C LEU A 67 -7.26 7.74 10.37
N ALA A 68 -7.30 7.00 11.48
CA ALA A 68 -6.13 6.34 12.05
C ALA A 68 -5.54 5.28 11.10
N ASP A 69 -6.39 4.59 10.34
CA ASP A 69 -5.96 3.50 9.45
C ASP A 69 -5.31 4.07 8.17
N VAL A 70 -5.92 5.09 7.57
CA VAL A 70 -5.34 5.83 6.43
C VAL A 70 -4.04 6.55 6.83
N GLY A 71 -3.92 6.97 8.08
CA GLY A 71 -2.73 7.64 8.63
C GLY A 71 -1.72 6.71 9.30
N ARG A 72 -1.89 5.38 9.25
CA ARG A 72 -1.12 4.46 10.10
C ARG A 72 0.38 4.47 9.84
N LEU A 73 0.80 4.75 8.61
CA LEU A 73 2.22 4.89 8.23
C LEU A 73 2.78 6.31 8.45
N GLY A 74 1.97 7.24 8.95
CA GLY A 74 2.36 8.64 9.12
C GLY A 74 2.16 9.49 7.87
N ARG A 75 2.72 10.70 7.90
CA ARG A 75 2.66 11.65 6.78
C ARG A 75 3.78 11.33 5.79
N PRO A 76 3.50 11.17 4.49
CA PRO A 76 4.53 10.96 3.49
C PRO A 76 5.28 12.28 3.23
N ARG A 77 6.56 12.18 2.89
CA ARG A 77 7.39 13.34 2.54
C ARG A 77 6.95 14.00 1.23
N LEU A 78 6.46 13.21 0.27
CA LEU A 78 6.03 13.68 -1.05
C LEU A 78 4.51 13.69 -1.19
N PHE A 79 3.87 12.53 -1.28
CA PHE A 79 2.42 12.45 -1.53
C PHE A 79 1.79 11.10 -1.15
N PHE A 80 0.46 11.10 -1.11
CA PHE A 80 -0.36 9.88 -1.09
C PHE A 80 -0.84 9.54 -2.51
N GLY A 81 -0.63 8.30 -2.94
CA GLY A 81 -1.28 7.75 -4.14
C GLY A 81 -2.51 6.95 -3.72
N VAL A 82 -3.67 7.16 -4.35
CA VAL A 82 -4.90 6.45 -3.99
C VAL A 82 -5.42 5.67 -5.19
N THR A 83 -5.73 4.40 -5.00
CA THR A 83 -6.29 3.51 -6.03
C THR A 83 -7.40 2.63 -5.46
N ALA A 84 -8.40 2.30 -6.28
CA ALA A 84 -9.45 1.36 -5.93
C ALA A 84 -8.92 -0.10 -5.82
N GLY A 85 -7.75 -0.38 -6.39
CA GLY A 85 -7.18 -1.72 -6.47
C GLY A 85 -7.46 -2.41 -7.80
N ASN A 86 -7.37 -3.74 -7.86
CA ASN A 86 -7.55 -4.47 -9.12
C ASN A 86 -9.00 -4.85 -9.41
N VAL A 87 -9.83 -4.91 -8.36
CA VAL A 87 -11.24 -5.32 -8.44
C VAL A 87 -12.13 -4.07 -8.49
N ASP A 88 -13.10 -4.05 -9.39
CA ASP A 88 -14.10 -2.99 -9.43
C ASP A 88 -14.94 -2.99 -8.13
N SER A 89 -15.25 -1.80 -7.63
CA SER A 89 -16.09 -1.57 -6.44
C SER A 89 -17.44 -2.30 -6.44
N LEU A 90 -18.05 -2.53 -7.62
CA LEU A 90 -19.29 -3.26 -7.79
C LEU A 90 -19.09 -4.76 -7.56
N VAL A 91 -17.92 -5.31 -7.90
CA VAL A 91 -17.60 -6.72 -7.64
C VAL A 91 -17.14 -6.90 -6.18
N ALA A 92 -16.37 -5.95 -5.64
CA ALA A 92 -15.86 -6.02 -4.27
C ALA A 92 -16.96 -5.97 -3.19
N ASN A 93 -18.07 -5.26 -3.45
CA ASN A 93 -19.19 -5.13 -2.51
C ASN A 93 -20.35 -6.11 -2.77
N TYR A 94 -20.25 -6.96 -3.80
CA TYR A 94 -21.27 -7.95 -4.09
C TYR A 94 -20.88 -9.31 -3.51
N SER A 95 -21.53 -9.70 -2.41
CA SER A 95 -21.79 -11.12 -2.17
C SER A 95 -22.90 -11.56 -3.14
N PRO A 96 -22.69 -12.59 -3.98
CA PRO A 96 -23.69 -13.07 -4.94
C PRO A 96 -25.01 -13.55 -4.33
N THR A 97 -25.15 -13.57 -3.00
CA THR A 97 -26.24 -14.27 -2.29
C THR A 97 -27.25 -13.35 -1.59
N GLY A 98 -27.11 -12.01 -1.65
CA GLY A 98 -28.17 -11.11 -1.16
C GLY A 98 -28.58 -11.30 0.31
N GLN A 99 -27.65 -11.70 1.18
CA GLN A 99 -27.86 -11.77 2.62
C GLN A 99 -26.85 -10.84 3.28
N ARG A 100 -27.35 -9.92 4.10
CA ARG A 100 -26.57 -8.99 4.93
C ARG A 100 -26.27 -9.65 6.27
#